data_AF-A0AAP0MCH9-F1
#
_entry.id   AF-A0AAP0MCH9-F1
#
_cell.length_a   1.000
_cell.length_b   1.000
_cell.length_c   1.000
_cell.angle_alpha   90.00
_cell.angle_beta   90.00
_cell.angle_gamma   90.00
#
_symmetry.space_group_name_H-M   'P 1'
#
loop_
_entity.id
_entity.type
_entity.pdbx_description
1 polymer ?
#
loop_
_entity_poly.entity_id
_entity_poly.type
_entity_poly.pdbx_seq_one_letter_code
_entity_poly.pdbx_strand_id
1 'polypeptide(L)' 'MEVLQGAGLLLWNQTRQQWLANKKPQNRPQVREPSISWNASYESLLGTNKPFPQRVPLAEMVDFLVDVWEQEGLYD' A
#
# COMPACT_ATOMS: atom_id res chain seq x y z
N MET A 1 -35.87 -14.22 -5.70
CA MET A 1 -34.60 -14.96 -5.91
C MET A 1 -33.68 -14.60 -4.76
N GLU A 2 -33.59 -15.44 -3.73
CA GLU A 2 -32.58 -15.30 -2.69
C GLU A 2 -31.24 -15.75 -3.25
N VAL A 3 -30.27 -14.84 -3.34
CA VAL A 3 -28.87 -15.21 -3.53
C VAL A 3 -28.41 -15.89 -2.24
N LEU A 4 -28.24 -17.21 -2.29
CA LEU A 4 -27.55 -17.96 -1.24
C LEU A 4 -26.09 -17.50 -1.21
N GLN A 5 -25.79 -16.45 -0.45
CA GLN A 5 -24.44 -15.99 -0.25
C GLN A 5 -23.72 -17.04 0.61
N GLY A 6 -22.73 -17.73 0.02
CA GLY A 6 -21.87 -18.64 0.77
C GLY A 6 -21.17 -17.93 1.93
N ALA A 7 -20.85 -18.67 3.00
CA ALA A 7 -20.25 -18.11 4.20
C ALA A 7 -19.00 -17.24 3.92
N GLY A 8 -18.19 -17.59 2.93
CA GLY A 8 -17.03 -16.80 2.51
C GLY A 8 -17.36 -15.43 1.90
N LEU A 9 -18.44 -15.33 1.13
CA LEU A 9 -18.87 -14.06 0.53
C LEU A 9 -19.41 -13.11 1.60
N LEU A 10 -20.17 -13.64 2.56
CA LEU A 10 -20.67 -12.88 3.71
C LEU A 10 -19.53 -12.37 4.58
N LEU A 11 -18.55 -13.24 4.88
CA LEU A 11 -17.37 -12.86 5.67
C LEU A 11 -16.55 -11.78 4.96
N TRP A 12 -16.25 -11.95 3.67
CA TRP A 12 -15.52 -10.96 2.88
C TRP A 12 -16.23 -9.61 2.84
N ASN A 13 -17.55 -9.60 2.61
CA ASN A 13 -18.34 -8.37 2.61
C ASN A 13 -18.30 -7.68 3.98
N GLN A 14 -18.41 -8.42 5.07
CA GLN A 14 -18.32 -7.88 6.43
C GLN A 14 -16.94 -7.27 6.71
N THR A 15 -15.85 -7.99 6.39
CA THR A 15 -14.48 -7.47 6.54
C THR A 15 -14.28 -6.22 5.69
N ARG A 16 -14.72 -6.22 4.44
CA ARG A 16 -14.63 -5.04 3.56
C ARG A 16 -15.38 -3.83 4.12
N GLN A 17 -16.59 -4.03 4.65
CA GLN A 17 -17.36 -2.96 5.27
C GLN A 17 -16.65 -2.37 6.49
N GLN A 18 -16.03 -3.21 7.33
CA GLN A 18 -15.23 -2.75 8.46
C GLN A 18 -14.02 -1.90 8.03
N TRP A 19 -13.36 -2.28 6.92
CA TRP A 19 -12.25 -1.49 6.35
C TRP A 19 -12.72 -0.12 5.81
N LEU A 20 -13.90 -0.06 5.22
CA LEU A 20 -14.48 1.19 4.73
C LEU A 20 -15.00 2.08 5.87
N ALA A 21 -15.62 1.50 6.89
CA ALA A 21 -16.15 2.22 8.06
C ALA A 21 -15.03 2.78 8.96
N ASN A 22 -13.87 2.12 9.01
CA ASN A 22 -12.70 2.60 9.76
C ASN A 22 -11.89 3.69 9.03
N LYS A 23 -12.40 4.24 7.92
CA LYS A 23 -11.85 5.45 7.31
C LYS A 23 -12.21 6.69 8.13
N LYS A 24 -11.68 6.80 9.35
CA LYS A 24 -11.40 8.12 9.89
C LYS A 24 -10.47 8.78 8.86
N PRO A 25 -10.76 9.97 8.31
CA PRO A 25 -9.80 10.69 7.51
C PRO A 25 -8.64 10.98 8.45
N GLN A 26 -7.62 10.12 8.42
CA GLN A 26 -6.37 10.39 9.08
C GLN A 26 -5.89 11.68 8.44
N ASN A 27 -5.81 12.73 9.27
CA ASN A 27 -5.38 14.08 8.91
C ASN A 27 -4.52 14.07 7.65
N ARG A 28 -5.02 14.75 6.61
CA ARG A 28 -4.27 15.02 5.37
C ARG A 28 -2.83 15.32 5.76
N PRO A 29 -1.83 14.58 5.26
CA PRO A 29 -0.46 14.85 5.66
C PRO A 29 -0.15 16.29 5.25
N GLN A 30 0.19 17.10 6.25
CA GLN A 30 1.05 18.25 6.07
C GLN A 30 2.24 17.78 5.22
N VAL A 31 2.79 18.64 4.36
CA VAL A 31 3.98 18.33 3.55
C VAL A 31 5.02 17.69 4.48
N ARG A 32 5.18 16.37 4.35
CA ARG A 32 6.08 15.54 5.15
C ARG A 32 7.27 15.22 4.28
N GLU A 33 8.43 15.11 4.92
CA GLU A 33 9.61 14.59 4.25
C GLU A 33 9.32 13.18 3.70
N PRO A 34 9.91 12.81 2.55
CA PRO A 34 9.78 11.47 1.98
C PRO A 34 10.13 10.41 3.03
N SER A 35 9.28 9.39 3.14
CA SER A 35 9.51 8.20 3.99
C SER A 35 10.59 7.29 3.42
N ILE A 36 10.68 7.27 2.09
CA ILE A 36 11.58 6.50 1.27
C ILE A 36 12.76 7.40 0.94
N SER A 37 13.98 6.92 1.23
CA SER A 37 15.19 7.60 0.81
C SER A 37 15.31 7.55 -0.71
N TRP A 38 15.67 8.69 -1.33
CA TRP A 38 15.95 8.79 -2.77
C TRP A 38 17.04 7.80 -3.24
N ASN A 39 17.92 7.36 -2.33
CA ASN A 39 19.02 6.43 -2.63
C ASN A 39 18.72 5.00 -2.15
N ALA A 40 17.46 4.69 -1.86
CA ALA A 40 17.09 3.35 -1.46
C ALA A 40 17.05 2.40 -2.66
N SER A 41 17.46 1.15 -2.47
CA SER A 41 17.27 0.08 -3.45
C SER A 41 16.06 -0.78 -3.09
N TYR A 42 15.54 -1.54 -4.07
CA TYR A 42 14.46 -2.51 -3.83
C TYR A 42 14.81 -3.48 -2.69
N GLU A 43 16.00 -4.06 -2.73
CA GLU A 43 16.50 -4.98 -1.69
C GLU A 43 16.56 -4.32 -0.30
N SER A 44 16.97 -3.05 -0.23
CA SER A 44 17.06 -2.34 1.05
C SER A 44 15.68 -2.02 1.66
N LEU A 45 14.64 -1.81 0.84
CA LEU A 45 13.29 -1.45 1.30
C LEU A 45 12.38 -2.67 1.48
N LEU A 46 12.45 -3.63 0.56
CA LEU A 46 11.51 -4.73 0.42
C LEU A 46 12.17 -6.11 0.57
N GLY A 47 13.50 -6.17 0.74
CA GLY A 47 14.20 -7.43 1.04
C GLY A 47 13.87 -8.01 2.42
N THR A 48 13.11 -7.30 3.27
CA THR A 48 12.61 -7.81 4.55
C THR A 48 11.11 -7.51 4.73
N ASN A 49 10.37 -8.42 5.37
CA ASN A 49 8.96 -8.21 5.72
C ASN A 49 8.76 -7.37 7.00
N LYS A 50 9.77 -6.58 7.40
CA LYS A 50 9.66 -5.73 8.58
C LYS A 50 8.75 -4.53 8.26
N PRO A 51 7.87 -4.11 9.18
CA PRO A 51 7.07 -2.91 8.98
C PRO A 51 7.96 -1.68 8.81
N PHE A 52 7.54 -0.74 7.94
CA PHE A 52 8.20 0.55 7.83
C PHE A 52 8.09 1.34 9.14
N PRO A 53 9.15 2.08 9.53
CA PRO A 53 9.16 2.88 10.75
C PRO A 53 8.11 4.00 10.73
N GLN A 54 7.76 4.50 9.54
CA GLN A 54 6.64 5.42 9.32
C GLN A 54 5.70 4.89 8.24
N ARG A 55 4.45 5.38 8.24
CA ARG A 55 3.50 5.06 7.17
C ARG A 55 3.99 5.68 5.87
N VAL A 56 4.25 4.83 4.89
CA VAL A 56 4.60 5.24 3.52
C VAL A 56 3.30 5.52 2.75
N PRO A 57 3.08 6.74 2.24
CA PRO A 57 2.01 7.02 1.30
C PRO A 57 2.10 6.12 0.07
N LEU A 58 0.95 5.62 -0.41
CA LEU A 58 0.94 4.70 -1.55
C LEU A 58 1.57 5.31 -2.81
N ALA A 59 1.33 6.60 -3.06
CA ALA A 59 1.92 7.30 -4.19
C ALA A 59 3.45 7.24 -4.16
N GLU A 60 4.06 7.49 -2.99
CA GLU A 60 5.52 7.45 -2.81
C GLU A 60 6.09 6.06 -3.11
N MET A 61 5.40 4.99 -2.71
CA MET A 61 5.80 3.62 -3.02
C MET A 61 5.70 3.32 -4.52
N VAL A 62 4.66 3.83 -5.20
CA VAL A 62 4.50 3.64 -6.64
C VAL A 62 5.59 4.39 -7.40
N ASP A 63 5.86 5.65 -7.06
CA ASP A 63 6.91 6.47 -7.68
C ASP A 63 8.28 5.77 -7.54
N PHE A 64 8.62 5.30 -6.34
CA PHE A 64 9.84 4.53 -6.09
C PHE A 64 9.95 3.26 -6.97
N LEU A 65 8.86 2.49 -7.10
CA LEU A 65 8.88 1.25 -7.89
C LEU A 65 9.07 1.52 -9.38
N VAL A 66 8.46 2.59 -9.89
CA VAL A 66 8.66 3.02 -11.28
C VAL A 66 10.14 3.34 -11.52
N ASP A 67 10.77 4.12 -10.64
CA ASP A 67 12.19 4.47 -10.73
C ASP A 67 13.09 3.22 -10.75
N VAL A 68 12.81 2.24 -9.89
CA VAL A 68 13.57 0.97 -9.84
C VAL A 68 13.39 0.18 -11.15
N TRP A 69 12.16 0.04 -11.64
CA TRP A 69 11.88 -0.72 -12.85
C TRP A 69 12.50 -0.08 -14.10
N GLU A 70 12.52 1.24 -14.19
CA GLU A 70 13.23 1.97 -15.25
C GLU A 70 14.74 1.74 -15.18
N GLN A 71 15.33 1.78 -13.97
CA GLN A 71 16.77 1.53 -13.78
C GLN A 71 17.18 0.09 -14.13
N GLU A 72 16.31 -0.89 -13.88
CA GLU A 72 16.57 -2.30 -14.19
C GLU A 72 16.28 -2.67 -15.65
N GLY A 73 15.72 -1.75 -16.46
CA GLY A 73 15.36 -2.00 -17.85
C GLY A 73 14.19 -2.96 -18.03
N LEU A 74 13.30 -3.06 -17.03
CA LEU A 74 12.12 -3.94 -17.09
C LEU A 74 11.02 -3.46 -18.05
N TYR A 75 11.19 -2.25 -18.59
CA TYR A 75 10.30 -1.64 -19.57
C TYR A 75 10.79 -1.73 -21.03
N ASP A 76 11.99 -2.27 -21.28
CA ASP A 76 12.60 -2.42 -22.61
C ASP A 76 12.31 -3.78 -23.28
#